data_AF-A0A1G6H3F6-F1
#
_entry.id   AF-A0A1G6H3F6-F1
#
_cell.length_a   1.000
_cell.length_b   1.000
_cell.length_c   1.000
_cell.angle_alpha   90.00
_cell.angle_beta   90.00
_cell.angle_gamma   90.00
#
_symmetry.space_group_name_H-M   'P 1'
#
loop_
_entity.id
_entity.type
_entity.pdbx_description
1 polymer ?
#
loop_
_entity_poly.entity_id
_entity_poly.type
_entity_poly.pdbx_seq_one_letter_code
_entity_poly.pdbx_strand_id
1 'polypeptide(L)'
;MQPGKQSGTKRVTSWKLVGAQLRHFRKLAGLTQAELAALAKVGEDTISSIEQGRRALQPDLATTLDELLDTKGALRVAVEGIPRKERYQALVKDFVQYEQSAVGLLWYESQLVPGLLQTEAYARFVFGCNYPPLEEDVIEQRVADRLDRQKILERKPRPLLHFILEESILHTQLGDPEVMLEQLLHLRRCMDLPFVTIQIMPRAVPRHAGLAGPFVLLETPDHDGLAYIDGQLRGELYDEAADVSALMQRYGMLRSQALTVEKSARLLDALLDALLGETCPAQHTPVPVPSPSTGSSRATATATAEPASKSPTTGASPATATVTAEPASRSPRTPPPSTSATPR
;
A
#
# COMPACT_ATOMS: atom_id res chain seq x y z
N MET A 1 19.49 8.92 -35.54
CA MET A 1 18.07 9.25 -35.78
C MET A 1 17.63 10.25 -34.72
N GLN A 2 17.02 11.38 -35.10
CA GLN A 2 16.38 12.27 -34.13
C GLN A 2 15.02 11.67 -33.72
N PRO A 3 14.63 11.70 -32.43
CA PRO A 3 13.28 11.32 -32.04
C PRO A 3 12.30 12.36 -32.58
N GLY A 4 11.36 11.91 -33.42
CA GLY A 4 10.36 12.80 -34.03
C GLY A 4 9.47 13.45 -32.98
N LYS A 5 9.19 14.74 -33.14
CA LYS A 5 8.16 15.46 -32.37
C LYS A 5 6.80 14.79 -32.61
N GLN A 6 6.38 13.92 -31.70
CA GLN A 6 4.99 13.50 -31.67
C GLN A 6 4.14 14.69 -31.23
N SER A 7 3.30 15.17 -32.15
CA SER A 7 2.28 16.18 -31.86
C SER A 7 1.42 15.69 -30.71
N GLY A 8 1.41 16.44 -29.60
CA GLY A 8 0.67 16.06 -28.40
C GLY A 8 -0.83 16.16 -28.61
N THR A 9 -1.46 15.08 -29.09
CA THR A 9 -2.92 14.94 -29.13
C THR A 9 -3.47 15.08 -27.71
N LYS A 10 -4.00 16.26 -27.38
CA LYS A 10 -4.63 16.53 -26.07
C LYS A 10 -5.70 15.47 -25.82
N ARG A 11 -5.47 14.54 -24.89
CA ARG A 11 -6.49 13.55 -24.49
C ARG A 11 -7.75 14.28 -24.05
N VAL A 12 -8.82 14.05 -24.79
CA VAL A 12 -10.18 14.47 -24.42
C VAL A 12 -10.73 13.39 -23.50
N THR A 13 -11.08 13.76 -22.28
CA THR A 13 -11.71 12.88 -21.29
C THR A 13 -13.22 12.84 -21.54
N SER A 14 -13.91 11.78 -21.11
CA SER A 14 -15.37 11.69 -21.26
C SER A 14 -16.08 12.89 -20.62
N TRP A 15 -15.57 13.37 -19.48
CA TRP A 15 -16.04 14.60 -18.84
C TRP A 15 -15.87 15.89 -19.66
N LYS A 16 -14.84 16.00 -20.53
CA LYS A 16 -14.74 17.13 -21.47
C LYS A 16 -15.77 17.05 -22.58
N LEU A 17 -16.18 15.84 -22.99
CA LEU A 17 -17.27 15.67 -23.97
C LEU A 17 -18.62 16.04 -23.35
N VAL A 18 -18.93 15.55 -22.14
CA VAL A 18 -20.16 15.92 -21.40
C VAL A 18 -20.18 17.43 -21.10
N GLY A 19 -19.07 18.01 -20.66
CA GLY A 19 -18.95 19.46 -20.46
C GLY A 19 -19.16 20.27 -21.75
N ALA A 20 -18.68 19.78 -22.89
CA ALA A 20 -18.93 20.41 -24.19
C ALA A 20 -20.41 20.30 -24.63
N GLN A 21 -21.08 19.18 -24.35
CA GLN A 21 -22.52 19.02 -24.59
C GLN A 21 -23.34 19.97 -23.72
N LEU A 22 -23.06 20.06 -22.41
CA LEU A 22 -23.73 21.02 -21.52
C LEU A 22 -23.57 22.45 -22.02
N ARG A 23 -22.35 22.85 -22.41
CA ARG A 23 -22.09 24.17 -23.01
C ARG A 23 -22.88 24.40 -24.29
N HIS A 24 -23.06 23.37 -25.11
CA HIS A 24 -23.82 23.45 -26.35
C HIS A 24 -25.30 23.69 -26.07
N PHE A 25 -25.93 22.85 -25.23
CA PHE A 25 -27.34 23.00 -24.87
C PHE A 25 -27.63 24.32 -24.17
N ARG A 26 -26.79 24.76 -23.22
CA ARG A 26 -26.93 26.08 -22.58
C ARG A 26 -26.93 27.22 -23.60
N LYS A 27 -26.03 27.17 -24.60
CA LYS A 27 -25.97 28.18 -25.66
C LYS A 27 -27.19 28.15 -26.57
N LEU A 28 -27.77 26.99 -26.85
CA LEU A 28 -29.03 26.88 -27.60
C LEU A 28 -30.21 27.46 -26.82
N ALA A 29 -30.24 27.29 -25.49
CA ALA A 29 -31.21 27.93 -24.61
C ALA A 29 -30.99 29.44 -24.40
N GLY A 30 -29.94 30.03 -24.98
CA GLY A 30 -29.62 31.46 -24.86
C GLY A 30 -29.06 31.91 -23.50
N LEU A 31 -28.82 31.00 -22.57
CA LEU A 31 -28.44 31.31 -21.19
C LEU A 31 -26.93 31.56 -21.01
N THR A 32 -26.57 32.46 -20.10
CA THR A 32 -25.21 32.60 -19.54
C THR A 32 -24.91 31.51 -18.49
N GLN A 33 -23.63 31.36 -18.10
CA GLN A 33 -23.25 30.41 -17.03
C GLN A 33 -23.89 30.80 -15.69
N ALA A 34 -23.89 32.09 -15.34
CA ALA A 34 -24.57 32.64 -14.17
C ALA A 34 -26.09 32.35 -14.14
N GLU A 35 -26.80 32.58 -15.24
CA GLU A 35 -28.25 32.33 -15.32
C GLU A 35 -28.60 30.84 -15.17
N LEU A 36 -27.87 29.95 -15.86
CA LEU A 36 -28.06 28.52 -15.70
C LEU A 36 -27.73 28.05 -14.27
N ALA A 37 -26.69 28.61 -13.66
CA ALA A 37 -26.31 28.30 -12.29
C ALA A 37 -27.40 28.73 -11.29
N ALA A 38 -27.99 29.91 -11.48
CA ALA A 38 -29.11 30.40 -10.68
C ALA A 38 -30.36 29.52 -10.81
N LEU A 39 -30.73 29.13 -12.04
CA LEU A 39 -31.85 28.21 -12.30
C LEU A 39 -31.63 26.83 -11.66
N ALA A 40 -30.41 26.28 -11.77
CA ALA A 40 -30.02 25.00 -11.18
C ALA A 40 -29.66 25.08 -9.68
N LYS A 41 -29.76 26.26 -9.06
CA LYS A 41 -29.43 26.52 -7.63
C LYS A 41 -28.00 26.10 -7.24
N VAL A 42 -27.03 26.32 -8.14
CA VAL A 42 -25.60 26.08 -7.93
C VAL A 42 -24.78 27.36 -8.15
N GLY A 43 -23.52 27.38 -7.73
CA GLY A 43 -22.61 28.50 -8.04
C GLY A 43 -22.14 28.49 -9.50
N GLU A 44 -21.90 29.66 -10.10
CA GLU A 44 -21.45 29.80 -11.50
C GLU A 44 -20.18 28.99 -11.80
N ASP A 45 -19.22 29.00 -10.88
CA ASP A 45 -17.99 28.20 -10.97
C ASP A 45 -18.25 26.69 -11.10
N THR A 46 -19.38 26.19 -10.62
CA THR A 46 -19.78 24.79 -10.79
C THR A 46 -20.12 24.51 -12.25
N ILE A 47 -20.98 25.33 -12.87
CA ILE A 47 -21.30 25.21 -14.30
C ILE A 47 -20.04 25.40 -15.15
N SER A 48 -19.24 26.43 -14.87
CA SER A 48 -18.00 26.71 -15.61
C SER A 48 -16.98 25.55 -15.51
N SER A 49 -16.81 24.96 -14.33
CA SER A 49 -15.90 23.82 -14.12
C SER A 49 -16.41 22.53 -14.79
N ILE A 50 -17.73 22.29 -14.80
CA ILE A 50 -18.33 21.15 -15.50
C ILE A 50 -18.15 21.32 -17.01
N GLU A 51 -18.47 22.49 -17.59
CA GLU A 51 -18.31 22.73 -19.03
C GLU A 51 -16.85 22.62 -19.53
N GLN A 52 -15.89 22.81 -18.64
CA GLN A 52 -14.46 22.67 -18.94
C GLN A 52 -13.96 21.22 -18.74
N GLY A 53 -14.81 20.31 -18.26
CA GLY A 53 -14.43 18.94 -17.88
C GLY A 53 -13.46 18.88 -16.71
N ARG A 54 -13.42 19.93 -15.85
CA ARG A 54 -12.64 19.98 -14.60
C ARG A 54 -13.41 19.38 -13.42
N ARG A 55 -14.74 19.36 -13.48
CA ARG A 55 -15.64 18.77 -12.48
C ARG A 55 -16.59 17.78 -13.15
N ALA A 56 -16.80 16.63 -12.52
CA ALA A 56 -17.82 15.65 -12.93
C ALA A 56 -19.22 16.25 -12.83
N LEU A 57 -20.07 16.00 -13.84
CA LEU A 57 -21.50 16.28 -13.79
C LEU A 57 -22.18 15.11 -13.06
N GLN A 58 -22.74 15.38 -11.88
CA GLN A 58 -23.41 14.37 -11.07
C GLN A 58 -24.78 13.97 -11.66
N PRO A 59 -25.27 12.72 -11.47
CA PRO A 59 -26.51 12.24 -12.08
C PRO A 59 -27.75 13.10 -11.79
N ASP A 60 -27.92 13.55 -10.54
CA ASP A 60 -29.07 14.36 -10.14
C ASP A 60 -29.06 15.72 -10.85
N LEU A 61 -27.88 16.37 -10.87
CA LEU A 61 -27.69 17.63 -11.57
C LEU A 61 -27.79 17.45 -13.10
N ALA A 62 -27.40 16.31 -13.66
CA ALA A 62 -27.61 16.01 -15.07
C ALA A 62 -29.10 15.97 -15.42
N THR A 63 -29.91 15.32 -14.58
CA THR A 63 -31.37 15.26 -14.72
C THR A 63 -31.99 16.66 -14.59
N THR A 64 -31.61 17.43 -13.58
CA THR A 64 -32.09 18.83 -13.42
C THR A 64 -31.71 19.71 -14.62
N LEU A 65 -30.49 19.58 -15.15
CA LEU A 65 -30.05 20.36 -16.31
C LEU A 65 -30.71 19.90 -17.61
N ASP A 66 -31.06 18.62 -17.74
CA ASP A 66 -31.84 18.11 -18.88
C ASP A 66 -33.26 18.70 -18.92
N GLU A 67 -33.90 18.87 -17.77
CA GLU A 67 -35.19 19.56 -17.63
C GLU A 67 -35.08 21.06 -17.92
N LEU A 68 -34.10 21.74 -17.34
CA LEU A 68 -33.90 23.19 -17.51
C LEU A 68 -33.50 23.61 -18.93
N LEU A 69 -32.87 22.72 -19.70
CA LEU A 69 -32.37 22.99 -21.05
C LEU A 69 -33.15 22.22 -22.16
N ASP A 70 -34.22 21.52 -21.79
CA ASP A 70 -35.08 20.68 -22.64
C ASP A 70 -34.32 19.69 -23.57
N THR A 71 -33.24 19.10 -23.07
CA THR A 71 -32.31 18.23 -23.83
C THR A 71 -32.87 16.84 -24.15
N LYS A 72 -34.06 16.51 -23.64
CA LYS A 72 -34.69 15.18 -23.67
C LYS A 72 -33.87 14.06 -23.01
N GLY A 73 -33.13 14.39 -21.95
CA GLY A 73 -32.37 13.41 -21.17
C GLY A 73 -30.95 13.14 -21.68
N ALA A 74 -30.45 13.97 -22.60
CA ALA A 74 -29.15 13.74 -23.25
C ALA A 74 -27.97 13.80 -22.28
N LEU A 75 -27.98 14.70 -21.29
CA LEU A 75 -26.90 14.81 -20.31
C LEU A 75 -26.94 13.63 -19.33
N ARG A 76 -28.13 13.21 -18.86
CA ARG A 76 -28.32 12.02 -18.04
C ARG A 76 -27.82 10.77 -18.77
N VAL A 77 -28.20 10.56 -20.02
CA VAL A 77 -27.72 9.43 -20.84
C VAL A 77 -26.21 9.52 -21.09
N ALA A 78 -25.67 10.71 -21.36
CA ALA A 78 -24.23 10.88 -21.55
C ALA A 78 -23.44 10.59 -20.25
N VAL A 79 -23.95 11.02 -19.09
CA VAL A 79 -23.39 10.68 -17.78
C VAL A 79 -23.56 9.19 -17.48
N GLU A 80 -24.69 8.58 -17.86
CA GLU A 80 -24.94 7.13 -17.75
C GLU A 80 -23.97 6.28 -18.57
N GLY A 81 -23.59 6.75 -19.76
CA GLY A 81 -22.63 6.11 -20.66
C GLY A 81 -21.15 6.33 -20.32
N ILE A 82 -20.81 7.18 -19.34
CA ILE A 82 -19.42 7.25 -18.83
C ILE A 82 -19.14 5.94 -18.05
N PRO A 83 -17.98 5.27 -18.24
CA PRO A 83 -17.60 4.11 -17.44
C PRO A 83 -17.66 4.41 -15.94
N ARG A 84 -18.09 3.47 -15.08
CA ARG A 84 -18.15 3.70 -13.61
C ARG A 84 -16.83 4.23 -13.06
N LYS A 85 -15.71 3.66 -13.50
CA LYS A 85 -14.33 4.12 -13.24
C LYS A 85 -14.02 5.59 -13.58
N GLU A 86 -14.71 6.18 -14.56
CA GLU A 86 -14.61 7.62 -14.86
C GLU A 86 -15.69 8.45 -14.16
N ARG A 87 -16.89 7.90 -13.93
CA ARG A 87 -17.97 8.55 -13.15
C ARG A 87 -17.54 8.80 -11.71
N TYR A 88 -17.00 7.73 -11.12
CA TYR A 88 -16.45 7.64 -9.79
C TYR A 88 -14.93 7.46 -9.94
N GLN A 89 -14.24 8.50 -10.42
CA GLN A 89 -12.84 8.69 -10.07
C GLN A 89 -12.80 8.99 -8.57
N ALA A 90 -12.93 7.93 -7.77
CA ALA A 90 -13.06 7.98 -6.34
C ALA A 90 -11.86 8.76 -5.80
N LEU A 91 -12.15 9.92 -5.21
CA LEU A 91 -11.12 10.69 -4.55
C LEU A 91 -10.65 9.88 -3.34
N VAL A 92 -9.43 10.11 -2.88
CA VAL A 92 -8.89 9.44 -1.66
C VAL A 92 -9.87 9.58 -0.47
N LYS A 93 -10.67 10.65 -0.44
CA LYS A 93 -11.76 10.87 0.53
C LYS A 93 -12.83 9.78 0.53
N ASP A 94 -13.21 9.26 -0.63
CA ASP A 94 -14.26 8.26 -0.77
C ASP A 94 -13.76 6.91 -0.20
N PHE A 95 -12.51 6.54 -0.54
CA PHE A 95 -11.84 5.37 0.06
C PHE A 95 -11.73 5.49 1.59
N VAL A 96 -11.36 6.66 2.13
CA VAL A 96 -11.27 6.85 3.59
C VAL A 96 -12.63 6.66 4.28
N GLN A 97 -13.74 7.09 3.66
CA GLN A 97 -15.08 6.85 4.21
C GLN A 97 -15.45 5.36 4.21
N TYR A 98 -15.12 4.63 3.14
CA TYR A 98 -15.30 3.18 3.10
C TYR A 98 -14.40 2.44 4.10
N GLU A 99 -13.13 2.85 4.24
CA GLU A 99 -12.21 2.29 5.25
C GLU A 99 -12.77 2.44 6.66
N GLN A 100 -13.20 3.64 7.07
CA GLN A 100 -13.73 3.89 8.41
C GLN A 100 -15.05 3.16 8.71
N SER A 101 -15.83 2.83 7.68
CA SER A 101 -17.11 2.12 7.82
C SER A 101 -17.00 0.61 7.62
N ALA A 102 -15.94 0.10 7.00
CA ALA A 102 -15.75 -1.31 6.65
C ALA A 102 -16.01 -2.30 7.79
N VAL A 103 -16.50 -3.50 7.45
CA VAL A 103 -16.64 -4.64 8.37
C VAL A 103 -15.47 -5.61 8.26
N GLY A 104 -14.81 -5.64 7.11
CA GLY A 104 -13.58 -6.39 6.87
C GLY A 104 -12.59 -5.56 6.03
N LEU A 105 -11.29 -5.70 6.30
CA LEU A 105 -10.22 -5.06 5.56
C LEU A 105 -9.02 -6.01 5.44
N LEU A 106 -8.53 -6.20 4.21
CA LEU A 106 -7.37 -7.03 3.87
C LEU A 106 -6.35 -6.15 3.15
N TRP A 107 -5.19 -5.89 3.77
CA TRP A 107 -4.16 -5.00 3.24
C TRP A 107 -2.91 -5.80 2.90
N TYR A 108 -2.40 -5.68 1.68
CA TYR A 108 -1.07 -6.14 1.30
C TYR A 108 -0.17 -4.95 1.01
N GLU A 109 1.00 -4.88 1.66
CA GLU A 109 2.01 -3.84 1.48
C GLU A 109 3.40 -4.43 1.21
N SER A 110 4.15 -3.74 0.36
CA SER A 110 5.47 -4.15 -0.12
C SER A 110 6.57 -3.12 0.05
N GLN A 111 6.24 -1.88 0.44
CA GLN A 111 7.21 -0.78 0.53
C GLN A 111 7.17 -0.07 1.88
N LEU A 112 5.99 0.08 2.49
CA LEU A 112 5.81 0.81 3.74
C LEU A 112 4.92 0.04 4.71
N VAL A 113 5.03 0.32 6.01
CA VAL A 113 4.06 -0.17 6.98
C VAL A 113 2.66 0.38 6.63
N PRO A 114 1.60 -0.46 6.57
CA PRO A 114 0.23 -0.03 6.29
C PRO A 114 -0.19 1.18 7.14
N GLY A 115 -0.86 2.16 6.54
CA GLY A 115 -1.11 3.45 7.19
C GLY A 115 -1.89 3.38 8.50
N LEU A 116 -2.73 2.36 8.67
CA LEU A 116 -3.48 2.08 9.90
C LEU A 116 -2.63 1.49 11.03
N LEU A 117 -1.38 1.11 10.75
CA LEU A 117 -0.43 0.53 11.70
C LEU A 117 0.83 1.40 11.89
N GLN A 118 0.84 2.63 11.38
CA GLN A 118 2.00 3.51 11.48
C GLN A 118 2.04 4.25 12.82
N THR A 119 3.21 4.41 13.42
CA THR A 119 3.39 5.41 14.50
C THR A 119 3.35 6.83 13.94
N GLU A 120 3.13 7.82 14.80
CA GLU A 120 3.18 9.24 14.41
C GLU A 120 4.55 9.60 13.82
N ALA A 121 5.63 9.15 14.48
CA ALA A 121 7.00 9.38 14.03
C ALA A 121 7.28 8.78 12.64
N TYR A 122 6.85 7.53 12.40
CA TYR A 122 7.01 6.88 11.11
C TYR A 122 6.16 7.55 10.02
N ALA A 123 4.91 7.92 10.32
CA ALA A 123 4.05 8.63 9.38
C ALA A 123 4.62 10.00 8.99
N ARG A 124 5.13 10.77 9.96
CA ARG A 124 5.80 12.06 9.75
C ARG A 124 7.03 11.91 8.87
N PHE A 125 7.89 10.93 9.15
CA PHE A 125 9.07 10.64 8.32
C PHE A 125 8.70 10.30 6.87
N VAL A 126 7.72 9.39 6.68
CA VAL A 126 7.24 9.00 5.34
C VAL A 126 6.70 10.21 4.55
N PHE A 127 5.96 11.13 5.18
CA PHE A 127 5.50 12.34 4.50
C PHE A 127 6.64 13.34 4.23
N GLY A 128 7.65 13.43 5.10
CA GLY A 128 8.88 14.20 4.86
C GLY A 128 9.70 13.71 3.67
N CYS A 129 9.60 12.42 3.30
CA CYS A 129 10.24 11.86 2.10
C CYS A 129 9.51 12.18 0.77
N ASN A 130 8.39 12.89 0.80
CA ASN A 130 7.60 13.19 -0.41
C ASN A 130 8.41 14.07 -1.39
N TYR A 131 8.34 13.78 -2.70
CA TYR A 131 8.95 14.60 -3.75
C TYR A 131 7.95 15.04 -4.83
N PRO A 132 7.82 16.34 -5.16
CA PRO A 132 8.49 17.49 -4.55
C PRO A 132 8.21 17.62 -3.04
N PRO A 133 9.10 18.26 -2.26
CA PRO A 133 8.89 18.43 -0.82
C PRO A 133 7.54 19.05 -0.48
N LEU A 134 6.97 18.63 0.65
CA LEU A 134 5.78 19.24 1.23
C LEU A 134 6.20 20.33 2.21
N GLU A 135 5.35 21.35 2.36
CA GLU A 135 5.47 22.31 3.46
C GLU A 135 5.11 21.63 4.80
N GLU A 136 5.70 22.12 5.90
CA GLU A 136 5.58 21.49 7.23
C GLU A 136 4.12 21.43 7.74
N ASP A 137 3.32 22.46 7.45
CA ASP A 137 1.89 22.50 7.80
C ASP A 137 1.07 21.42 7.07
N VAL A 138 1.45 21.12 5.82
CA VAL A 138 0.87 20.03 5.02
C VAL A 138 1.31 18.66 5.54
N ILE A 139 2.54 18.53 6.05
CA ILE A 139 3.01 17.31 6.71
C ILE A 139 2.20 17.06 7.99
N GLU A 140 2.12 18.05 8.89
CA GLU A 140 1.38 17.91 10.15
C GLU A 140 -0.11 17.63 9.93
N GLN A 141 -0.76 18.29 8.97
CA GLN A 141 -2.15 17.97 8.63
C GLN A 141 -2.30 16.52 8.12
N ARG A 142 -1.37 16.04 7.29
CA ARG A 142 -1.42 14.66 6.79
C ARG A 142 -1.11 13.62 7.88
N VAL A 143 -0.27 13.96 8.86
CA VAL A 143 -0.03 13.14 10.06
C VAL A 143 -1.29 13.09 10.91
N ALA A 144 -1.95 14.22 11.16
CA ALA A 144 -3.22 14.27 11.86
C ALA A 144 -4.31 13.43 11.16
N ASP A 145 -4.46 13.57 9.83
CA ASP A 145 -5.37 12.75 9.02
C ASP A 145 -5.02 11.24 9.07
N ARG A 146 -3.72 10.89 9.18
CA ARG A 146 -3.25 9.50 9.33
C ARG A 146 -3.67 8.92 10.68
N LEU A 147 -3.47 9.67 11.77
CA LEU A 147 -3.83 9.24 13.12
C LEU A 147 -5.35 9.18 13.32
N ASP A 148 -6.10 10.12 12.74
CA ASP A 148 -7.58 10.10 12.79
C ASP A 148 -8.14 8.80 12.19
N ARG A 149 -7.55 8.31 11.08
CA ARG A 149 -7.92 7.04 10.46
C ARG A 149 -7.65 5.82 11.34
N GLN A 150 -6.70 5.87 12.27
CA GLN A 150 -6.38 4.75 13.15
C GLN A 150 -7.46 4.46 14.20
N LYS A 151 -8.43 5.37 14.39
CA LYS A 151 -9.61 5.16 15.24
C LYS A 151 -10.43 3.91 14.85
N ILE A 152 -10.26 3.38 13.63
CA ILE A 152 -10.80 2.07 13.23
C ILE A 152 -10.34 0.92 14.15
N LEU A 153 -9.14 1.00 14.74
CA LEU A 153 -8.61 0.03 15.71
C LEU A 153 -9.35 0.08 17.06
N GLU A 154 -9.96 1.22 17.40
CA GLU A 154 -10.70 1.43 18.66
C GLU A 154 -12.22 1.26 18.48
N ARG A 155 -12.70 1.30 17.23
CA ARG A 155 -14.10 1.31 16.84
C ARG A 155 -14.88 0.09 17.34
N LYS A 156 -16.15 0.30 17.66
CA LYS A 156 -17.16 -0.76 17.90
C LYS A 156 -18.33 -0.57 16.93
N PRO A 157 -18.82 -1.62 16.25
CA PRO A 157 -18.27 -2.98 16.22
C PRO A 157 -16.88 -3.03 15.58
N ARG A 158 -16.06 -3.95 16.08
CA ARG A 158 -14.68 -4.16 15.61
C ARG A 158 -14.71 -4.80 14.21
N PRO A 159 -14.05 -4.23 13.20
CA PRO A 159 -13.90 -4.88 11.90
C PRO A 159 -12.88 -6.03 11.98
N LEU A 160 -12.93 -6.96 11.03
CA LEU A 160 -11.83 -7.88 10.77
C LEU A 160 -10.73 -7.13 10.01
N LEU A 161 -9.52 -7.08 10.55
CA LEU A 161 -8.38 -6.43 9.92
C LEU A 161 -7.26 -7.47 9.70
N HIS A 162 -6.79 -7.62 8.47
CA HIS A 162 -5.68 -8.51 8.15
C HIS A 162 -4.65 -7.80 7.27
N PHE A 163 -3.39 -7.82 7.70
CA PHE A 163 -2.27 -7.16 7.05
C PHE A 163 -1.20 -8.19 6.65
N ILE A 164 -0.73 -8.12 5.41
CA ILE A 164 0.44 -8.85 4.93
C ILE A 164 1.50 -7.82 4.53
N LEU A 165 2.65 -7.84 5.20
CA LEU A 165 3.76 -6.93 4.97
C LEU A 165 4.96 -7.70 4.40
N GLU A 166 5.63 -7.17 3.38
CA GLU A 166 6.95 -7.67 2.99
C GLU A 166 7.98 -7.50 4.12
N GLU A 167 8.77 -8.55 4.39
CA GLU A 167 9.85 -8.54 5.39
C GLU A 167 10.86 -7.42 5.12
N SER A 168 11.08 -7.04 3.86
CA SER A 168 11.96 -5.91 3.49
C SER A 168 11.57 -4.59 4.16
N ILE A 169 10.29 -4.35 4.44
CA ILE A 169 9.80 -3.16 5.15
C ILE A 169 10.39 -3.09 6.55
N LEU A 170 10.55 -4.23 7.23
CA LEU A 170 11.05 -4.32 8.60
C LEU A 170 12.57 -4.17 8.70
N HIS A 171 13.29 -4.44 7.60
CA HIS A 171 14.74 -4.26 7.49
C HIS A 171 15.15 -2.92 6.88
N THR A 172 14.20 -2.13 6.36
CA THR A 172 14.49 -0.83 5.75
C THR A 172 14.48 0.22 6.85
N GLN A 173 15.66 0.77 7.17
CA GLN A 173 15.76 1.86 8.13
C GLN A 173 15.19 3.15 7.52
N LEU A 174 13.98 3.51 7.95
CA LEU A 174 13.32 4.77 7.62
C LEU A 174 13.34 5.67 8.87
N GLY A 175 14.03 6.80 8.77
CA GLY A 175 14.29 7.70 9.88
C GLY A 175 15.38 7.20 10.81
N ASP A 176 15.46 7.85 11.96
CA ASP A 176 16.39 7.47 13.03
C ASP A 176 16.04 6.09 13.61
N PRO A 177 16.99 5.34 14.20
CA PRO A 177 16.75 4.00 14.75
C PRO A 177 15.53 3.92 15.68
N GLU A 178 15.30 4.98 16.47
CA GLU A 178 14.18 5.12 17.40
C GLU A 178 12.81 5.07 16.71
N VAL A 179 12.69 5.62 15.49
CA VAL A 179 11.44 5.62 14.71
C VAL A 179 11.06 4.19 14.32
N MET A 180 12.04 3.40 13.85
CA MET A 180 11.82 2.00 13.50
C MET A 180 11.60 1.13 14.75
N LEU A 181 12.29 1.40 15.86
CA LEU A 181 12.07 0.69 17.12
C LEU A 181 10.64 0.93 17.64
N GLU A 182 10.17 2.18 17.67
CA GLU A 182 8.80 2.52 18.05
C GLU A 182 7.77 1.83 17.13
N GLN A 183 8.04 1.83 15.81
CA GLN A 183 7.19 1.23 14.80
C GLN A 183 7.08 -0.29 14.94
N LEU A 184 8.18 -1.00 15.18
CA LEU A 184 8.19 -2.45 15.39
C LEU A 184 7.48 -2.81 16.71
N LEU A 185 7.70 -2.03 17.78
CA LEU A 185 6.97 -2.19 19.04
C LEU A 185 5.46 -1.96 18.87
N HIS A 186 5.06 -0.98 18.05
CA HIS A 186 3.65 -0.74 17.71
C HIS A 186 3.04 -1.93 16.95
N LEU A 187 3.72 -2.41 15.90
CA LEU A 187 3.28 -3.60 15.15
C LEU A 187 3.08 -4.80 16.08
N ARG A 188 4.04 -5.04 16.99
CA ARG A 188 3.96 -6.16 17.93
C ARG A 188 2.77 -6.05 18.88
N ARG A 189 2.46 -4.85 19.40
CA ARG A 189 1.24 -4.59 20.21
C ARG A 189 -0.04 -4.80 19.41
N CYS A 190 -0.07 -4.39 18.14
CA CYS A 190 -1.24 -4.57 17.27
C CYS A 190 -1.53 -6.06 16.99
N MET A 191 -0.54 -6.95 17.03
CA MET A 191 -0.77 -8.40 16.95
C MET A 191 -1.51 -9.00 18.15
N ASP A 192 -1.55 -8.32 19.29
CA ASP A 192 -2.27 -8.78 20.49
C ASP A 192 -3.77 -8.41 20.45
N LEU A 193 -4.21 -7.64 19.43
CA LEU A 193 -5.61 -7.30 19.22
C LEU A 193 -6.36 -8.46 18.53
N PRO A 194 -7.43 -9.02 19.11
CA PRO A 194 -8.04 -10.29 18.64
C PRO A 194 -8.80 -10.19 17.30
N PHE A 195 -8.82 -9.01 16.68
CA PHE A 195 -9.45 -8.71 15.39
C PHE A 195 -8.44 -8.19 14.36
N VAL A 196 -7.16 -8.08 14.75
CA VAL A 196 -6.04 -7.73 13.87
C VAL A 196 -5.20 -8.97 13.65
N THR A 197 -4.95 -9.29 12.38
CA THR A 197 -3.96 -10.31 11.99
C THR A 197 -2.83 -9.62 11.25
N ILE A 198 -1.58 -9.92 11.60
CA ILE A 198 -0.40 -9.47 10.85
C ILE A 198 0.39 -10.71 10.45
N GLN A 199 0.71 -10.83 9.16
CA GLN A 199 1.61 -11.83 8.61
C GLN A 199 2.75 -11.15 7.86
N ILE A 200 3.96 -11.70 7.97
CA ILE A 200 5.12 -11.22 7.22
C ILE A 200 5.36 -12.12 6.01
N MET A 201 5.44 -11.53 4.82
CA MET A 201 5.92 -12.20 3.62
C MET A 201 7.46 -12.26 3.67
N PRO A 202 8.07 -13.46 3.65
CA PRO A 202 9.52 -13.54 3.81
C PRO A 202 10.26 -13.17 2.50
N ARG A 203 11.47 -12.60 2.62
CA ARG A 203 12.27 -12.15 1.47
C ARG A 203 12.61 -13.24 0.45
N ALA A 204 12.59 -14.50 0.87
CA ALA A 204 13.05 -15.66 0.09
C ALA A 204 11.90 -16.55 -0.42
N VAL A 205 10.88 -15.98 -1.06
CA VAL A 205 9.78 -16.75 -1.69
C VAL A 205 10.02 -16.89 -3.21
N PRO A 206 10.15 -18.11 -3.76
CA PRO A 206 10.47 -18.33 -5.18
C PRO A 206 9.30 -18.05 -6.15
N ARG A 207 8.09 -17.81 -5.63
CA ARG A 207 6.89 -17.47 -6.41
C ARG A 207 6.06 -16.46 -5.62
N HIS A 208 5.97 -15.23 -6.10
CA HIS A 208 5.32 -14.17 -5.34
C HIS A 208 4.06 -13.62 -6.02
N ALA A 209 2.92 -13.64 -5.31
CA ALA A 209 1.63 -13.21 -5.86
C ALA A 209 1.43 -11.68 -5.86
N GLY A 210 2.22 -10.94 -5.09
CA GLY A 210 2.12 -9.48 -4.89
C GLY A 210 3.01 -8.62 -5.78
N LEU A 211 3.61 -9.18 -6.84
CA LEU A 211 4.55 -8.45 -7.72
C LEU A 211 3.93 -7.27 -8.49
N ALA A 212 2.60 -7.15 -8.51
CA ALA A 212 1.89 -6.03 -9.10
C ALA A 212 1.84 -4.78 -8.19
N GLY A 213 2.35 -4.86 -6.96
CA GLY A 213 2.33 -3.78 -5.97
C GLY A 213 1.26 -3.95 -4.87
N PRO A 214 1.21 -3.00 -3.92
CA PRO A 214 0.31 -3.05 -2.78
C PRO A 214 -1.16 -2.85 -3.19
N PHE A 215 -2.07 -3.39 -2.38
CA PHE A 215 -3.51 -3.16 -2.54
C PHE A 215 -4.26 -3.41 -1.23
N VAL A 216 -5.44 -2.81 -1.12
CA VAL A 216 -6.39 -3.00 -0.03
C VAL A 216 -7.68 -3.57 -0.59
N LEU A 217 -8.24 -4.59 0.05
CA LEU A 217 -9.62 -5.03 -0.13
C LEU A 217 -10.40 -4.63 1.11
N LEU A 218 -11.65 -4.19 0.93
CA LEU A 218 -12.56 -3.91 2.03
C LEU A 218 -13.95 -4.50 1.74
N GLU A 219 -14.67 -4.78 2.80
CA GLU A 219 -16.07 -5.20 2.79
C GLU A 219 -16.91 -4.11 3.48
N THR A 220 -17.94 -3.60 2.81
CA THR A 220 -18.84 -2.57 3.36
C THR A 220 -19.83 -3.18 4.37
N PRO A 221 -20.52 -2.36 5.19
CA PRO A 221 -21.63 -2.84 6.03
C PRO A 221 -22.76 -3.53 5.28
N ASP A 222 -22.91 -3.25 3.98
CA ASP A 222 -23.90 -3.87 3.09
C ASP A 222 -23.37 -5.15 2.38
N HIS A 223 -22.16 -5.60 2.75
CA HIS A 223 -21.43 -6.74 2.19
C HIS A 223 -20.98 -6.58 0.72
N ASP A 224 -20.89 -5.35 0.22
CA ASP A 224 -20.21 -5.07 -1.04
C ASP A 224 -18.68 -5.16 -0.85
N GLY A 225 -18.00 -5.83 -1.78
CA GLY A 225 -16.54 -5.85 -1.83
C GLY A 225 -16.01 -4.72 -2.69
N LEU A 226 -15.08 -3.91 -2.15
CA LEU A 226 -14.32 -2.92 -2.91
C LEU A 226 -12.84 -3.23 -2.84
N ALA A 227 -12.08 -2.82 -3.86
CA ALA A 227 -10.61 -2.86 -3.82
C ALA A 227 -10.02 -1.47 -4.10
N TYR A 228 -8.94 -1.12 -3.41
CA TYR A 228 -8.17 0.10 -3.64
C TYR A 228 -6.72 -0.27 -3.96
N ILE A 229 -6.24 0.20 -5.11
CA ILE A 229 -4.83 0.08 -5.51
C ILE A 229 -4.24 1.47 -5.46
N ASP A 230 -3.26 1.70 -4.58
CA ASP A 230 -2.63 3.01 -4.47
C ASP A 230 -1.60 3.23 -5.59
N GLY A 231 -1.36 4.50 -5.92
CA GLY A 231 -0.46 4.87 -7.00
C GLY A 231 0.21 6.21 -6.74
N GLN A 232 1.45 6.36 -7.23
CA GLN A 232 2.37 7.46 -6.93
C GLN A 232 1.79 8.88 -7.10
N LEU A 233 0.73 9.06 -7.89
CA LEU A 233 0.01 10.32 -8.05
C LEU A 233 -1.45 10.25 -7.60
N ARG A 234 -2.07 9.07 -7.69
CA ARG A 234 -3.49 8.77 -7.47
C ARG A 234 -3.62 7.25 -7.28
N GLY A 235 -4.39 6.82 -6.30
CA GLY A 235 -4.93 5.46 -6.28
C GLY A 235 -6.21 5.32 -7.13
N GLU A 236 -6.64 4.08 -7.30
CA GLU A 236 -7.83 3.68 -8.05
C GLU A 236 -8.71 2.75 -7.19
N LEU A 237 -10.02 3.00 -7.18
CA LEU A 237 -11.02 2.19 -6.49
C LEU A 237 -11.77 1.32 -7.52
N TYR A 238 -11.96 0.04 -7.19
CA TYR A 238 -12.66 -0.96 -7.99
C TYR A 238 -13.88 -1.47 -7.22
N ASP A 239 -15.05 -1.41 -7.85
CA ASP A 239 -16.33 -1.96 -7.37
C ASP A 239 -16.84 -3.14 -8.22
N GLU A 240 -16.16 -3.46 -9.32
CA GLU A 240 -16.55 -4.56 -10.20
C GLU A 240 -16.22 -5.92 -9.57
N ALA A 241 -17.24 -6.75 -9.32
CA ALA A 241 -17.12 -8.04 -8.63
C ALA A 241 -16.08 -8.99 -9.26
N ALA A 242 -15.82 -8.89 -10.56
CA ALA A 242 -14.78 -9.67 -11.24
C ALA A 242 -13.34 -9.25 -10.83
N ASP A 243 -13.06 -7.95 -10.80
CA ASP A 243 -11.76 -7.40 -10.40
C ASP A 243 -11.50 -7.63 -8.91
N VAL A 244 -12.52 -7.39 -8.08
CA VAL A 244 -12.48 -7.60 -6.64
C VAL A 244 -12.26 -9.10 -6.34
N SER A 245 -12.97 -10.01 -7.02
CA SER A 245 -12.74 -11.47 -6.92
C SER A 245 -11.31 -11.88 -7.32
N ALA A 246 -10.76 -11.32 -8.40
CA ALA A 246 -9.38 -11.60 -8.81
C ALA A 246 -8.36 -11.13 -7.75
N LEU A 247 -8.61 -10.00 -7.09
CA LEU A 247 -7.79 -9.50 -5.99
C LEU A 247 -7.96 -10.34 -4.70
N MET A 248 -9.16 -10.82 -4.36
CA MET A 248 -9.35 -11.79 -3.26
C MET A 248 -8.56 -13.09 -3.50
N GLN A 249 -8.56 -13.61 -4.72
CA GLN A 249 -7.78 -14.81 -5.07
C GLN A 249 -6.27 -14.56 -4.92
N ARG A 250 -5.78 -13.39 -5.35
CA ARG A 250 -4.39 -12.95 -5.16
C ARG A 250 -4.04 -12.83 -3.68
N TYR A 251 -4.91 -12.25 -2.87
CA TYR A 251 -4.72 -12.11 -1.43
C TYR A 251 -4.74 -13.47 -0.70
N GLY A 252 -5.62 -14.39 -1.12
CA GLY A 252 -5.64 -15.77 -0.63
C GLY A 252 -4.32 -16.51 -0.90
N MET A 253 -3.72 -16.29 -2.08
CA MET A 253 -2.39 -16.81 -2.41
C MET A 253 -1.29 -16.16 -1.57
N LEU A 254 -1.29 -14.83 -1.42
CA LEU A 254 -0.36 -14.10 -0.53
C LEU A 254 -0.40 -14.65 0.90
N ARG A 255 -1.60 -14.86 1.46
CA ARG A 255 -1.79 -15.45 2.79
C ARG A 255 -1.17 -16.85 2.94
N SER A 256 -1.13 -17.63 1.86
CA SER A 256 -0.49 -18.97 1.84
C SER A 256 1.03 -18.93 1.65
N GLN A 257 1.57 -17.83 1.12
CA GLN A 257 3.00 -17.60 0.89
C GLN A 257 3.67 -16.93 2.09
N ALA A 258 2.94 -16.09 2.82
CA ALA A 258 3.41 -15.42 4.03
C ALA A 258 3.64 -16.38 5.20
N LEU A 259 4.49 -15.97 6.13
CA LEU A 259 4.71 -16.67 7.41
C LEU A 259 3.40 -16.77 8.21
N THR A 260 3.25 -17.82 9.00
CA THR A 260 2.14 -17.91 9.97
C THR A 260 2.21 -16.73 10.96
N VAL A 261 1.08 -16.38 11.59
CA VAL A 261 1.02 -15.30 12.59
C VAL A 261 2.06 -15.50 13.70
N GLU A 262 2.20 -16.72 14.19
CA GLU A 262 3.23 -17.08 15.20
C GLU A 262 4.66 -16.86 14.70
N LYS A 263 4.99 -17.29 13.48
CA LYS A 263 6.33 -17.08 12.88
C LYS A 263 6.59 -15.60 12.59
N SER A 264 5.54 -14.85 12.27
CA SER A 264 5.57 -13.40 12.05
C SER A 264 5.86 -12.64 13.35
N ALA A 265 5.21 -13.04 14.46
CA ALA A 265 5.50 -12.50 15.79
C ALA A 265 6.95 -12.79 16.20
N ARG A 266 7.41 -14.04 16.09
CA ARG A 266 8.80 -14.42 16.41
C ARG A 266 9.84 -13.67 15.58
N LEU A 267 9.53 -13.34 14.32
CA LEU A 267 10.40 -12.52 13.47
C LEU A 267 10.47 -11.07 13.97
N LEU A 268 9.33 -10.47 14.34
CA LEU A 268 9.30 -9.14 14.94
C LEU A 268 10.02 -9.10 16.29
N ASP A 269 9.80 -10.09 17.16
CA ASP A 269 10.47 -10.22 18.45
C ASP A 269 12.01 -10.29 18.26
N ALA A 270 12.50 -11.08 17.30
CA ALA A 270 13.93 -11.18 16.99
C ALA A 270 14.55 -9.89 16.40
N LEU A 271 13.77 -9.10 15.65
CA LEU A 271 14.22 -7.79 15.14
C LEU A 271 14.27 -6.74 16.27
N LEU A 272 13.31 -6.80 17.20
CA LEU A 272 13.30 -5.96 18.40
C LEU A 272 14.49 -6.29 19.31
N ASP A 273 14.76 -7.57 19.57
CA ASP A 273 15.93 -8.03 20.33
C ASP A 273 17.25 -7.55 19.72
N ALA A 274 17.36 -7.54 18.38
CA ALA A 274 18.55 -7.04 17.69
C ALA A 274 18.74 -5.53 17.90
N LEU A 275 17.70 -4.71 17.68
CA LEU A 275 17.77 -3.25 17.88
C LEU A 275 18.01 -2.86 19.35
N LEU A 276 17.38 -3.58 20.29
CA LEU A 276 17.61 -3.38 21.73
C LEU A 276 18.99 -3.86 22.18
N GLY A 277 19.55 -4.87 21.52
CA GLY A 277 20.95 -5.31 21.70
C GLY A 277 21.96 -4.30 21.18
N GLU A 278 21.71 -3.70 20.02
CA GLU A 278 22.57 -2.67 19.40
C GLU A 278 22.55 -1.33 20.16
N THR A 279 21.43 -0.99 20.80
CA THR A 279 21.30 0.22 21.65
C THR A 279 21.90 0.08 23.04
N CYS A 280 22.45 -1.09 23.41
CA CYS A 280 23.23 -1.26 24.63
C CYS A 280 24.72 -0.98 24.35
N PRO A 281 25.27 0.20 24.72
CA PRO A 281 26.63 0.55 24.34
C PRO A 281 27.63 -0.37 25.04
N ALA A 282 28.31 -1.20 24.24
CA ALA A 282 29.57 -1.81 24.65
C ALA A 282 30.50 -0.70 25.16
N GLN A 283 30.96 -0.90 26.40
CA GLN A 283 31.79 -0.03 27.21
C GLN A 283 32.62 0.99 26.41
N HIS A 284 32.40 2.28 26.69
CA HIS A 284 33.23 3.39 26.19
C HIS A 284 34.68 3.16 26.63
N THR A 285 35.46 2.52 25.75
CA THR A 285 36.91 2.41 25.92
C THR A 285 37.48 3.79 25.61
N PRO A 286 38.08 4.48 26.58
CA PRO A 286 38.54 5.84 26.35
C PRO A 286 39.65 5.83 25.29
N VAL A 287 39.49 6.68 24.27
CA VAL A 287 40.53 6.89 23.25
C VAL A 287 41.79 7.37 23.96
N PRO A 288 42.95 6.70 23.78
CA PRO A 288 44.17 7.10 24.47
C PRO A 288 44.64 8.45 23.92
N VAL A 289 44.66 9.47 24.79
CA VAL A 289 45.21 10.79 24.48
C VAL A 289 46.71 10.63 24.18
N PRO A 290 47.22 11.12 23.03
CA PRO A 290 48.63 11.02 22.72
C PRO A 290 49.43 11.90 23.69
N SER A 291 50.31 11.27 24.48
CA SER A 291 51.29 11.98 25.30
C SER A 291 52.34 12.66 24.41
N PRO A 292 52.85 13.85 24.79
CA PRO A 292 53.71 14.65 23.93
C PRO A 292 55.07 13.98 23.68
N SER A 293 55.57 14.15 22.46
CA SER A 293 56.86 13.63 22.03
C SER A 293 58.04 14.41 22.63
N THR A 294 58.85 13.74 23.46
CA THR A 294 60.24 14.14 23.74
C THR A 294 61.18 13.16 23.05
N GLY A 295 61.93 13.65 22.06
CA GLY A 295 62.89 12.84 21.29
C GLY A 295 64.33 12.94 21.82
N SER A 296 65.05 11.82 21.80
CA SER A 296 66.51 11.71 21.61
C SER A 296 66.84 10.20 21.52
N SER A 297 67.13 9.62 20.36
CA SER A 297 68.39 9.63 19.59
C SER A 297 69.44 8.59 20.04
N ARG A 298 69.71 7.60 19.16
CA ARG A 298 70.93 6.73 19.05
C ARG A 298 71.18 5.71 20.18
N ALA A 299 71.66 4.47 19.98
CA ALA A 299 72.47 3.87 18.89
C ALA A 299 72.55 2.31 18.94
N THR A 300 72.86 1.69 17.78
CA THR A 300 73.64 0.43 17.55
C THR A 300 73.29 -0.94 18.18
N ALA A 301 72.89 -1.88 17.27
CA ALA A 301 73.38 -3.28 17.09
C ALA A 301 73.00 -4.36 18.16
N THR A 302 73.14 -5.69 17.94
CA THR A 302 73.77 -6.51 16.86
C THR A 302 72.97 -7.80 16.54
N ALA A 303 73.44 -8.64 15.60
CA ALA A 303 72.86 -9.91 15.10
C ALA A 303 72.98 -11.16 16.02
N THR A 304 72.25 -12.27 15.73
CA THR A 304 72.79 -13.56 15.18
C THR A 304 71.78 -14.75 15.13
N ALA A 305 71.70 -15.41 13.97
CA ALA A 305 71.36 -16.83 13.59
C ALA A 305 70.12 -17.65 14.09
N GLU A 306 69.20 -17.96 13.15
CA GLU A 306 69.02 -19.27 12.43
C GLU A 306 68.62 -20.63 13.15
N PRO A 307 68.27 -21.75 12.45
CA PRO A 307 66.89 -22.29 12.54
C PRO A 307 66.74 -23.83 12.70
N ALA A 308 65.48 -24.33 12.77
CA ALA A 308 64.99 -25.69 12.36
C ALA A 308 63.54 -25.90 12.91
N SER A 309 62.63 -26.76 12.44
CA SER A 309 62.34 -27.50 11.18
C SER A 309 61.15 -28.46 11.48
N LYS A 310 60.43 -28.95 10.45
CA LYS A 310 59.53 -30.13 10.39
C LYS A 310 58.02 -30.01 10.73
N SER A 311 57.23 -30.15 9.65
CA SER A 311 55.91 -30.80 9.54
C SER A 311 56.03 -32.35 9.60
N PRO A 312 54.99 -33.18 9.29
CA PRO A 312 53.53 -32.98 9.17
C PRO A 312 52.72 -34.03 10.00
N THR A 313 51.40 -34.23 9.74
CA THR A 313 50.81 -35.51 9.24
C THR A 313 49.27 -35.64 9.48
N THR A 314 48.51 -35.59 8.38
CA THR A 314 47.38 -36.48 7.95
C THR A 314 46.21 -36.91 8.88
N GLY A 315 44.98 -36.89 8.33
CA GLY A 315 43.82 -37.70 8.78
C GLY A 315 42.46 -36.99 8.54
N ALA A 316 41.78 -37.13 7.40
CA ALA A 316 40.91 -38.23 6.95
C ALA A 316 39.41 -38.05 7.30
N SER A 317 38.59 -37.87 6.24
CA SER A 317 37.11 -38.06 6.17
C SER A 317 36.82 -39.55 5.82
N PRO A 318 35.58 -40.12 5.68
CA PRO A 318 34.27 -39.47 5.47
C PRO A 318 32.99 -40.19 6.04
N ALA A 319 31.81 -39.75 5.56
CA ALA A 319 30.49 -40.43 5.55
C ALA A 319 29.72 -40.52 6.90
N THR A 320 28.38 -40.58 6.96
CA THR A 320 27.39 -41.14 6.00
C THR A 320 26.02 -40.43 6.08
N ALA A 321 25.22 -40.52 5.01
CA ALA A 321 23.77 -40.21 4.98
C ALA A 321 22.94 -41.32 5.73
N THR A 322 21.62 -41.31 5.92
CA THR A 322 20.50 -41.09 4.97
C THR A 322 19.16 -40.98 5.72
N VAL A 323 18.17 -40.31 5.12
CA VAL A 323 16.76 -40.17 5.56
C VAL A 323 15.89 -41.36 5.11
N THR A 324 14.98 -41.87 5.97
CA THR A 324 13.91 -42.79 5.54
C THR A 324 12.61 -42.66 6.36
N ALA A 325 11.56 -42.11 5.76
CA ALA A 325 10.11 -42.31 6.01
C ALA A 325 9.39 -41.48 4.91
N GLU A 326 8.51 -42.01 4.06
CA GLU A 326 7.09 -42.41 4.24
C GLU A 326 6.58 -42.94 2.85
N PRO A 327 5.28 -43.21 2.56
CA PRO A 327 4.05 -43.20 3.38
C PRO A 327 3.17 -44.48 3.25
N ALA A 328 2.01 -44.49 3.90
CA ALA A 328 0.96 -45.51 3.75
C ALA A 328 -0.45 -44.92 3.56
N SER A 329 -1.36 -45.73 3.00
CA SER A 329 -2.81 -45.51 2.74
C SER A 329 -3.14 -44.53 1.58
N ARG A 330 -3.81 -44.95 0.48
CA ARG A 330 -5.17 -45.50 0.24
C ARG A 330 -6.30 -44.46 0.22
N SER A 331 -6.71 -44.10 -1.01
CA SER A 331 -7.98 -43.44 -1.32
C SER A 331 -9.17 -44.41 -1.26
N PRO A 332 -10.40 -43.87 -1.22
CA PRO A 332 -11.48 -44.36 -2.09
C PRO A 332 -12.08 -43.26 -2.97
N ARG A 333 -12.86 -43.68 -3.98
CA ARG A 333 -13.33 -42.86 -5.12
C ARG A 333 -14.70 -42.20 -4.89
N THR A 334 -14.88 -41.03 -5.51
CA THR A 334 -16.18 -40.36 -5.73
C THR A 334 -16.91 -40.94 -6.97
N PRO A 335 -18.25 -41.07 -6.97
CA PRO A 335 -19.05 -41.30 -8.18
C PRO A 335 -19.44 -39.97 -8.89
N PRO A 336 -19.78 -39.98 -10.19
CA PRO A 336 -20.13 -38.78 -10.96
C PRO A 336 -21.62 -38.41 -10.89
N PRO A 337 -22.00 -37.13 -11.12
CA PRO A 337 -23.39 -36.71 -11.25
C PRO A 337 -23.98 -37.03 -12.64
N SER A 338 -25.28 -37.31 -12.67
CA SER A 338 -26.05 -37.72 -13.84
C SER A 338 -26.59 -36.56 -14.67
N THR A 339 -26.63 -36.72 -16.00
CA THR A 339 -27.32 -35.82 -16.94
C THR A 339 -28.81 -36.16 -17.10
N SER A 340 -29.68 -35.18 -16.88
CA SER A 340 -31.08 -35.14 -17.38
C SER A 340 -31.53 -33.68 -17.42
N ALA A 341 -31.67 -33.03 -18.57
CA ALA A 341 -32.77 -33.19 -19.55
C ALA A 341 -34.08 -32.52 -19.09
N THR A 342 -34.31 -31.29 -19.57
CA THR A 342 -35.62 -30.61 -19.60
C THR A 342 -36.61 -31.38 -20.47
N PRO A 343 -37.91 -31.29 -20.17
CA PRO A 343 -38.84 -31.01 -21.28
C PRO A 343 -40.03 -30.10 -20.93
N ARG A 344 -40.47 -29.37 -21.97
CA ARG A 344 -41.68 -28.53 -22.12
C ARG A 344 -41.65 -27.13 -21.51
#